data_AF-A0A9P0B0I7-F1
#
_entry.id   AF-A0A9P0B0I7-F1
#
_cell.length_a   1.000
_cell.length_b   1.000
_cell.length_c   1.000
_cell.angle_alpha   90.00
_cell.angle_beta   90.00
_cell.angle_gamma   90.00
#
_symmetry.space_group_name_H-M   'P 1'
#
loop_
_entity.id
_entity.type
_entity.pdbx_description
1 polymer ?
#
loop_
_entity_poly.entity_id
_entity_poly.type
_entity_poly.pdbx_seq_one_letter_code
_entity_poly.pdbx_strand_id
1 'polypeptide(L)'
;MAIKSTCCTPNLIKNISICCVILSMWGFIQLMAMGLMFKFHSVNLLYDMIDDVDVTDEEEFYRELNISYTNYATNCFVVGVLYFVTFIISYVLYRKTLKKINKKKHDSQFQNQHLQHQQNQRQSTGSAFHEWREHKSHRKKSVP
;
A
#
# COMPACT_ATOMS: atom_id res chain seq x y z
N MET A 1 -6.38 -21.67 -24.22
CA MET A 1 -6.03 -21.88 -22.80
C MET A 1 -6.19 -20.53 -22.09
N ALA A 2 -7.32 -20.31 -21.44
CA ALA A 2 -7.72 -19.00 -20.94
C ALA A 2 -7.14 -18.75 -19.55
N ILE A 3 -6.30 -17.72 -19.42
CA ILE A 3 -5.85 -17.16 -18.15
C ILE A 3 -7.06 -16.44 -17.53
N LYS A 4 -7.95 -17.19 -16.89
CA LYS A 4 -9.04 -16.63 -16.07
C LYS A 4 -8.40 -16.03 -14.82
N SER A 5 -8.01 -14.77 -14.96
CA SER A 5 -7.49 -13.94 -13.88
C SER A 5 -8.40 -14.02 -12.66
N THR A 6 -7.75 -14.34 -11.55
CA THR A 6 -8.15 -14.64 -10.18
C THR A 6 -8.97 -13.53 -9.49
N CYS A 7 -10.04 -13.01 -10.10
CA CYS A 7 -10.77 -11.83 -9.59
C CYS A 7 -11.99 -12.12 -8.70
N CYS A 8 -12.47 -13.36 -8.56
CA CYS A 8 -13.76 -13.61 -7.90
C CYS A 8 -13.66 -14.53 -6.68
N THR A 9 -13.04 -14.05 -5.60
CA THR A 9 -13.49 -14.39 -4.25
C THR A 9 -13.43 -13.12 -3.39
N PRO A 10 -14.56 -12.44 -3.11
CA PRO A 10 -14.58 -11.16 -2.40
C PRO A 10 -14.02 -11.24 -0.97
N ASN A 11 -13.97 -12.45 -0.39
CA ASN A 11 -13.40 -12.69 0.94
C ASN A 11 -11.86 -12.80 0.93
N LEU A 12 -11.23 -13.16 -0.20
CA LEU A 12 -9.78 -13.34 -0.28
C LEU A 12 -9.04 -12.00 -0.47
N ILE A 13 -9.66 -11.05 -1.17
CA ILE A 13 -9.10 -9.71 -1.43
C ILE A 13 -8.92 -8.91 -0.13
N LYS A 14 -9.85 -9.05 0.83
CA LYS A 14 -9.73 -8.41 2.15
C LYS A 14 -8.52 -8.91 2.94
N ASN A 15 -8.29 -10.21 2.89
CA ASN A 15 -7.22 -10.85 3.67
C ASN A 15 -5.84 -10.49 3.11
N ILE A 16 -5.69 -10.48 1.77
CA ILE A 16 -4.44 -10.06 1.12
C ILE A 16 -4.12 -8.60 1.42
N SER A 17 -5.12 -7.71 1.45
CA SER A 17 -4.91 -6.29 1.77
C SER A 17 -4.39 -6.08 3.19
N ILE A 18 -4.85 -6.85 4.18
CA ILE A 18 -4.39 -6.76 5.57
C ILE A 18 -2.99 -7.35 5.70
N CYS A 19 -2.74 -8.50 5.09
CA CYS A 19 -1.41 -9.11 5.05
C CYS A 19 -0.37 -8.17 4.43
N CYS A 20 -0.71 -7.46 3.35
CA CYS A 20 0.21 -6.52 2.70
C CYS A 20 0.60 -5.35 3.62
N VAL A 21 -0.34 -4.85 4.43
CA VAL A 21 -0.06 -3.79 5.42
C VAL A 21 0.82 -4.30 6.55
N ILE A 22 0.54 -5.50 7.07
CA ILE A 22 1.34 -6.11 8.15
C ILE A 22 2.75 -6.42 7.65
N LEU A 23 2.89 -7.00 6.46
CA LEU A 23 4.21 -7.27 5.84
C LEU A 23 5.00 -5.99 5.56
N SER A 24 4.33 -4.91 5.17
CA SER A 24 4.99 -3.60 4.98
C SER A 24 5.48 -3.01 6.31
N MET A 25 4.69 -3.11 7.38
CA MET A 25 5.09 -2.67 8.73
C MET A 25 6.24 -3.53 9.27
N TRP A 26 6.14 -4.85 9.08
CA TRP A 26 7.14 -5.82 9.51
C TRP A 26 8.48 -5.64 8.78
N GLY A 27 8.45 -5.47 7.45
CA GLY A 27 9.66 -5.23 6.66
C GLY A 27 10.40 -3.97 7.09
N PHE A 28 9.68 -2.90 7.44
CA PHE A 28 10.30 -1.69 7.97
C PHE A 28 11.05 -1.93 9.29
N ILE A 29 10.46 -2.70 10.20
CA ILE A 29 11.08 -3.07 11.49
C ILE A 29 12.29 -3.96 11.26
N GLN A 30 12.20 -4.94 10.35
CA GLN A 30 13.32 -5.82 9.98
C GLN A 30 14.49 -5.03 9.38
N LEU A 31 14.23 -4.08 8.46
CA LEU A 31 15.28 -3.26 7.86
C LEU A 31 16.01 -2.41 8.91
N MET A 32 15.28 -1.86 9.89
CA MET A 32 15.88 -1.13 11.01
C MET A 32 16.67 -2.04 11.95
N ALA A 33 16.16 -3.23 12.27
CA ALA A 33 16.84 -4.19 13.14
C ALA A 33 18.14 -4.70 12.52
N MET A 34 18.14 -5.03 11.22
CA MET A 34 19.35 -5.44 10.50
C MET A 34 20.38 -4.30 10.49
N GLY A 35 19.97 -3.07 10.15
CA GLY A 35 20.88 -1.91 10.17
C GLY A 35 21.48 -1.62 11.56
N LEU A 36 20.72 -1.82 12.65
CA LEU A 36 21.24 -1.68 14.01
C LEU A 36 22.19 -2.81 14.42
N MET A 37 21.89 -4.05 14.05
CA MET A 37 22.74 -5.22 14.34
C MET A 37 24.11 -5.11 13.66
N PHE A 38 24.17 -4.55 12.45
CA PHE A 38 25.45 -4.24 11.78
C PHE A 38 26.29 -3.21 12.55
N LYS A 39 25.67 -2.26 13.24
CA LYS A 39 26.38 -1.27 14.05
C LYS A 39 26.93 -1.87 15.36
N PHE A 40 26.39 -3.00 15.81
CA PHE A 40 26.75 -3.64 17.08
C PHE A 40 27.90 -4.65 17.00
N HIS A 41 28.64 -4.76 15.89
CA HIS A 41 29.71 -5.76 15.77
C HIS A 41 29.22 -7.18 16.15
N SER A 42 28.03 -7.57 15.66
CA SER A 42 27.52 -8.91 15.97
C SER A 42 28.41 -9.98 15.32
N VAL A 43 29.00 -10.80 16.18
CA VAL A 43 29.90 -11.93 15.88
C VAL A 43 29.23 -12.96 14.95
N ASN A 44 27.90 -12.91 14.80
CA ASN A 44 27.12 -13.88 14.02
C ASN A 44 27.30 -13.75 12.50
N LEU A 45 27.74 -12.60 11.98
CA LEU A 45 28.00 -12.42 10.54
C LEU A 45 29.46 -12.72 10.15
N LEU A 46 30.34 -12.82 11.15
CA LEU A 46 31.74 -13.14 10.97
C LEU A 46 31.92 -14.52 10.32
N TYR A 47 31.11 -15.49 10.78
CA TYR A 47 31.13 -16.87 10.31
C TYR A 47 30.73 -17.04 8.84
N ASP A 48 29.96 -16.11 8.26
CA ASP A 48 29.53 -16.19 6.86
C ASP A 48 30.56 -15.60 5.88
N MET A 49 31.48 -14.75 6.37
CA MET A 49 32.53 -14.13 5.54
C MET A 49 33.89 -14.85 5.60
N ILE A 50 34.07 -15.80 6.52
CA ILE A 50 35.33 -16.49 6.83
C ILE A 50 35.50 -17.81 6.06
N ASP A 51 34.66 -18.11 5.06
CA ASP A 51 34.56 -19.47 4.52
C ASP A 51 35.85 -20.03 3.86
N ASP A 52 36.92 -19.24 3.64
CA ASP A 52 38.13 -19.70 2.95
C ASP A 52 39.42 -18.93 3.34
N VAL A 53 39.70 -18.71 4.63
CA VAL A 53 41.03 -18.19 5.04
C VAL A 53 41.79 -19.24 5.82
N ASP A 54 42.66 -19.96 5.11
CA ASP A 54 43.62 -20.91 5.66
C ASP A 54 44.81 -20.10 6.24
N VAL A 55 44.62 -19.51 7.41
CA VAL A 55 45.62 -18.64 8.06
C VAL A 55 46.35 -19.41 9.13
N THR A 56 47.66 -19.40 9.00
CA THR A 56 48.61 -20.18 9.81
C THR A 56 48.94 -19.50 11.16
N ASP A 57 48.42 -18.28 11.39
CA ASP A 57 48.67 -17.46 12.58
C ASP A 57 47.39 -16.73 13.03
N GLU A 58 47.00 -16.93 14.30
CA GLU A 58 45.74 -16.47 14.88
C GLU A 58 45.71 -14.93 15.02
N GLU A 59 46.83 -14.30 15.40
CA GLU A 59 46.87 -12.84 15.63
C GLU A 59 46.71 -12.03 14.34
N GLU A 60 47.33 -12.47 13.25
CA GLU A 60 47.25 -11.77 11.97
C GLU A 60 45.86 -11.93 11.34
N PHE A 61 45.23 -13.10 11.52
CA PHE A 61 43.83 -13.33 11.16
C PHE A 61 42.89 -12.35 11.86
N TYR A 62 42.97 -12.20 13.19
CA TYR A 62 42.09 -11.28 13.92
C TYR A 62 42.28 -9.82 13.50
N ARG A 63 43.51 -9.41 13.13
CA ARG A 63 43.79 -8.05 12.68
C ARG A 63 43.17 -7.76 11.32
N GLU A 64 43.37 -8.65 10.34
CA GLU A 64 42.82 -8.52 8.98
C GLU A 64 41.28 -8.55 8.98
N LEU A 65 40.71 -9.41 9.83
CA LEU A 65 39.27 -9.52 10.03
C LEU A 65 38.64 -8.25 10.55
N ASN A 66 39.25 -7.63 11.57
CA ASN A 66 38.70 -6.44 12.19
C ASN A 66 38.66 -5.26 11.21
N ILE A 67 39.66 -5.16 10.33
CA ILE A 67 39.73 -4.13 9.28
C ILE A 67 38.67 -4.37 8.20
N SER A 68 38.54 -5.60 7.71
CA SER A 68 37.53 -5.94 6.71
C SER A 68 36.12 -5.76 7.26
N TYR A 69 35.89 -6.20 8.50
CA TYR A 69 34.60 -6.11 9.17
C TYR A 69 34.12 -4.66 9.33
N THR A 70 34.99 -3.76 9.78
CA THR A 70 34.66 -2.34 9.96
C THR A 70 34.32 -1.66 8.62
N ASN A 71 34.97 -2.05 7.53
CA ASN A 71 34.68 -1.53 6.20
C ASN A 71 33.30 -1.99 5.68
N TYR A 72 32.99 -3.30 5.77
CA TYR A 72 31.70 -3.82 5.31
C TYR A 72 30.53 -3.32 6.17
N ALA A 73 30.70 -3.28 7.51
CA ALA A 73 29.69 -2.78 8.42
C ALA A 73 29.35 -1.31 8.15
N THR A 74 30.37 -0.47 7.91
CA THR A 74 30.18 0.95 7.63
C THR A 74 29.44 1.17 6.30
N ASN A 75 29.83 0.46 5.25
CA ASN A 75 29.19 0.56 3.95
C ASN A 75 27.72 0.12 4.00
N CYS A 76 27.45 -1.01 4.65
CA CYS A 76 26.07 -1.51 4.81
C CYS A 76 25.21 -0.54 5.63
N PHE A 77 25.77 0.05 6.68
CA PHE A 77 25.05 1.01 7.52
C PHE A 77 24.69 2.29 6.77
N VAL A 78 25.62 2.88 6.02
CA VAL A 78 25.36 4.09 5.20
C VAL A 78 24.28 3.81 4.16
N VAL A 79 24.38 2.68 3.45
CA VAL A 79 23.37 2.26 2.47
C VAL A 79 22.00 2.06 3.14
N GLY A 80 21.96 1.36 4.28
CA GLY A 80 20.74 1.15 5.05
C GLY A 80 20.05 2.44 5.48
N VAL A 81 20.84 3.43 5.96
CA VAL A 81 20.33 4.75 6.33
C VAL A 81 19.80 5.50 5.10
N LEU A 82 20.48 5.44 3.95
CA LEU A 82 20.01 6.08 2.71
C LEU A 82 18.69 5.47 2.21
N TYR A 83 18.54 4.13 2.25
CA TYR A 83 17.29 3.46 1.91
C TYR A 83 16.16 3.84 2.88
N PHE A 84 16.46 3.97 4.17
CA PHE A 84 15.49 4.39 5.17
C PHE A 84 14.99 5.82 4.94
N VAL A 85 15.90 6.76 4.66
CA VAL A 85 15.54 8.15 4.32
C VAL A 85 14.69 8.19 3.06
N THR A 86 15.08 7.45 2.02
CA THR A 86 14.31 7.35 0.76
C THR A 86 12.92 6.75 1.00
N PHE A 87 12.81 5.77 1.89
CA PHE A 87 11.54 5.18 2.30
C PHE A 87 10.66 6.18 3.04
N ILE A 88 11.21 6.97 3.97
CA ILE A 88 10.47 8.03 4.67
C ILE A 88 9.94 9.06 3.67
N ILE A 89 10.78 9.53 2.75
CA ILE A 89 10.38 10.50 1.73
C ILE A 89 9.25 9.92 0.88
N SER A 90 9.41 8.71 0.37
CA SER A 90 8.39 8.01 -0.41
C SER A 90 7.08 7.83 0.37
N TYR A 91 7.16 7.47 1.66
CA TYR A 91 6.01 7.30 2.53
C TYR A 91 5.29 8.63 2.81
N VAL A 92 6.03 9.71 3.05
CA VAL A 92 5.46 11.05 3.25
C VAL A 92 4.76 11.54 1.97
N LEU A 93 5.40 11.35 0.82
CA LEU A 93 4.81 11.66 -0.48
C LEU A 93 3.55 10.82 -0.74
N TYR A 94 3.62 9.51 -0.47
CA TYR A 94 2.48 8.60 -0.58
C TYR A 94 1.33 9.02 0.32
N ARG A 95 1.59 9.36 1.59
CA ARG A 95 0.54 9.86 2.51
C ARG A 95 -0.08 11.17 2.04
N LYS A 96 0.71 12.10 1.48
CA LYS A 96 0.17 13.33 0.87
C LYS A 96 -0.73 13.00 -0.33
N THR A 97 -0.31 12.07 -1.18
CA THR A 97 -1.10 11.60 -2.33
C THR A 97 -2.39 10.90 -1.90
N LEU A 98 -2.33 10.03 -0.88
CA LEU A 98 -3.52 9.39 -0.32
C LEU A 98 -4.49 10.39 0.28
N LYS A 99 -4.01 11.44 1.00
CA LYS A 99 -4.88 12.51 1.50
C LYS A 99 -5.61 13.23 0.35
N LYS A 100 -4.91 13.51 -0.76
CA LYS A 100 -5.52 14.10 -1.96
C LYS A 100 -6.59 13.17 -2.56
N ILE A 101 -6.29 11.88 -2.68
CA ILE A 101 -7.24 10.88 -3.22
C ILE A 101 -8.46 10.74 -2.31
N ASN A 102 -8.27 10.66 -0.99
CA ASN A 102 -9.39 10.58 -0.04
C ASN A 102 -10.26 11.83 -0.06
N LYS A 103 -9.66 13.02 -0.16
CA LYS A 103 -10.42 14.26 -0.33
C LYS A 103 -11.22 14.24 -1.62
N LYS A 104 -10.59 13.90 -2.75
CA LYS A 104 -11.27 13.79 -4.06
C LYS A 104 -12.40 12.76 -4.02
N LYS A 105 -12.20 11.64 -3.32
CA LYS A 105 -13.23 10.61 -3.12
C LYS A 105 -14.42 11.15 -2.31
N HIS A 106 -14.16 11.93 -1.25
CA HIS A 106 -15.22 12.59 -0.47
C HIS A 106 -16.02 13.57 -1.34
N ASP A 107 -15.34 14.39 -2.15
CA ASP A 107 -15.99 15.34 -3.06
C ASP A 107 -16.82 14.61 -4.14
N SER A 108 -16.27 13.53 -4.73
CA SER A 108 -16.99 12.67 -5.68
C SER A 108 -18.18 11.95 -5.05
N GLN A 109 -18.11 11.59 -3.77
CA GLN A 109 -19.21 10.96 -3.05
C GLN A 109 -20.36 11.96 -2.82
N PHE A 110 -20.04 13.19 -2.43
CA PHE A 110 -21.03 14.27 -2.30
C PHE A 110 -21.70 14.59 -3.65
N GLN A 111 -20.93 14.66 -4.73
CA GLN A 111 -21.47 14.91 -6.08
C GLN A 111 -22.37 13.75 -6.56
N ASN A 112 -22.03 12.50 -6.28
CA ASN A 112 -22.88 11.35 -6.61
C ASN A 112 -24.20 11.35 -5.83
N GLN A 113 -24.20 11.75 -4.55
CA GLN A 113 -25.43 11.87 -3.77
C GLN A 113 -26.39 12.93 -4.34
N HIS A 114 -25.87 14.09 -4.74
CA HIS A 114 -26.68 15.12 -5.39
C HIS A 114 -27.29 14.66 -6.72
N LEU A 115 -26.51 13.95 -7.54
CA LEU A 115 -27.00 13.39 -8.81
C LEU A 115 -28.11 12.35 -8.59
N GLN A 116 -27.99 11.50 -7.57
CA GLN A 116 -29.03 10.52 -7.22
C GLN A 116 -30.32 11.20 -6.76
N HIS A 117 -30.24 12.23 -5.90
CA HIS A 117 -31.42 12.99 -5.48
C HIS A 117 -32.15 13.63 -6.67
N GLN A 118 -31.40 14.21 -7.63
CA GLN A 118 -32.01 14.78 -8.83
C GLN A 118 -32.66 13.72 -9.74
N GLN A 119 -32.07 12.53 -9.87
CA GLN A 119 -32.66 11.44 -10.65
C GLN A 119 -33.95 10.93 -10.01
N ASN A 120 -33.96 10.76 -8.68
CA ASN A 120 -35.13 10.29 -7.96
C ASN A 120 -36.30 11.30 -8.06
N GLN A 121 -35.99 12.60 -7.99
CA GLN A 121 -37.00 13.64 -8.23
C GLN A 121 -37.54 13.62 -9.67
N ARG A 122 -36.67 13.47 -10.68
CA ARG A 122 -37.11 13.36 -12.07
C ARG A 122 -38.00 12.14 -12.32
N GLN A 123 -37.70 11.00 -11.69
CA GLN A 123 -38.55 9.81 -11.74
C GLN A 123 -39.93 10.07 -11.13
N SER A 124 -40.00 10.73 -9.97
CA SER A 124 -41.28 11.05 -9.31
C SER A 124 -42.12 12.07 -10.07
N THR A 125 -41.51 13.08 -10.70
CA THR A 125 -42.24 14.01 -11.57
C THR A 125 -42.67 13.33 -12.87
N GLY A 126 -41.87 12.39 -13.39
CA GLY A 126 -42.20 11.61 -14.58
C GLY A 126 -43.40 10.70 -14.34
N SER A 127 -43.47 10.03 -13.19
CA SER A 127 -44.61 9.19 -12.81
C SER A 127 -45.87 10.02 -12.56
N ALA A 128 -45.79 11.13 -11.83
CA ALA A 128 -46.93 12.03 -11.60
C ALA A 128 -47.44 12.66 -12.90
N PHE A 129 -46.55 13.01 -13.82
CA PHE A 129 -46.91 13.52 -15.14
C PHE A 129 -47.54 12.43 -16.03
N HIS A 130 -47.05 11.18 -15.94
CA HIS A 130 -47.67 10.04 -16.61
C HIS A 130 -49.07 9.76 -16.07
N GLU A 131 -49.27 9.80 -14.76
CA GLU A 131 -50.57 9.62 -14.08
C GLU A 131 -51.57 10.74 -14.43
N TRP A 132 -51.12 12.00 -14.46
CA TRP A 132 -51.96 13.11 -14.91
C TRP A 132 -52.36 12.98 -16.39
N ARG A 133 -51.46 12.50 -17.25
CA ARG A 133 -51.73 12.25 -18.67
C ARG A 133 -52.78 11.15 -18.85
N GLU A 134 -52.68 10.06 -18.10
CA GLU A 134 -53.67 8.98 -18.05
C GLU A 134 -55.06 9.55 -17.65
N HIS A 135 -55.12 10.34 -16.57
CA HIS A 135 -56.36 10.96 -16.11
C HIS A 135 -57.03 11.87 -17.16
N LYS A 136 -56.25 12.62 -17.94
CA LYS A 136 -56.78 13.42 -19.06
C LYS A 136 -57.30 12.57 -20.21
N SER A 137 -56.68 11.41 -20.49
CA SER A 137 -57.13 10.48 -21.52
C SER A 137 -58.52 9.93 -21.21
N HIS A 138 -58.77 9.56 -19.94
CA HIS A 138 -60.07 9.06 -19.50
C HIS A 138 -61.18 10.13 -19.54
N ARG A 139 -60.89 11.38 -19.17
CA ARG A 139 -61.90 12.47 -19.22
C ARG A 139 -62.35 12.86 -20.63
N LYS A 140 -61.55 12.61 -21.68
CA LYS A 140 -61.96 12.90 -23.06
C LYS A 140 -62.94 11.88 -23.63
N LYS A 141 -63.00 10.66 -23.07
CA LYS A 141 -63.94 9.61 -23.54
C LYS A 141 -65.32 9.69 -22.89
N SER A 142 -65.50 10.54 -21.87
CA SER A 142 -66.75 10.63 -21.08
C SER A 142 -67.64 11.82 -21.43
N VAL A 143 -67.39 12.48 -22.57
CA VAL A 143 -68.24 13.58 -23.05
C VAL A 143 -69.10 13.02 -24.20
N PRO A 144 -70.44 12.93 -24.03
CA PRO A 144 -71.39 12.43 -25.02
C PRO A 144 -71.62 13.40 -26.18
#